data_AF-A0A974WVC6-F1
#
_entry.id   AF-A0A974WVC6-F1
#
_cell.length_a   1.000
_cell.length_b   1.000
_cell.length_c   1.000
_cell.angle_alpha   90.00
_cell.angle_beta   90.00
_cell.angle_gamma   90.00
#
_symmetry.space_group_name_H-M   'P 1'
#
loop_
_entity.id
_entity.type
_entity.pdbx_description
1 polymer ?
#
loop_
_entity_poly.entity_id
_entity_poly.type
_entity_poly.pdbx_seq_one_letter_code
_entity_poly.pdbx_strand_id
1 'polypeptide(L)'
;MIPDIKWYMGQSLLPDHFEHLQNALSAKSFKIICSSGIPFYGITRLEVEESFLKMGIVRVTKLEMITVDGQVIQQGVNAECKDYDLSSSKENKVELYLNLSDKDILFNDDEKSFKCHGYTLSFSTKPDPTASYYYKLLCVEKNLSQNWSISGDYLPPTISTSISLCSNLREQAGAICEKIFTSYDRMNKDKDFLLKAVDYKPVMTCAYEIKFHLRNINANNHVHPYFLYKMLHDLYIRVCLFFNVMVEDIEPYDHINIYQCFDLLIGKIEALVSHENRAVKYVKFERDEGFLTARGLEDSILYAQNLYFVVQKRSEEQPFDIEATKLSSPSRYPTINKLALSGLKKNEIEKVPFRHYLSGNCLFYQLAMGKEWDYVIKDRALTFPDKEDYKDIKFYLYYY
;
A
#
# COMPACT_ATOMS: atom_id res chain seq x y z
N MET A 1 -34.58 0.99 24.26
CA MET A 1 -34.17 2.23 24.96
C MET A 1 -34.58 2.03 26.41
N ILE A 2 -33.63 2.05 27.33
CA ILE A 2 -33.90 1.88 28.76
C ILE A 2 -34.43 3.22 29.28
N PRO A 3 -35.61 3.27 29.92
CA PRO A 3 -36.20 4.53 30.38
C PRO A 3 -35.41 5.12 31.54
N ASP A 4 -35.39 6.45 31.66
CA ASP A 4 -34.73 7.14 32.77
C ASP A 4 -35.48 6.94 34.09
N ILE A 5 -34.73 6.89 35.20
CA ILE A 5 -35.29 6.85 36.55
C ILE A 5 -35.84 8.22 36.93
N LYS A 6 -37.06 8.23 37.47
CA LYS A 6 -37.63 9.42 38.11
C LYS A 6 -37.34 9.37 39.60
N TRP A 7 -36.71 10.43 40.11
CA TRP A 7 -36.38 10.60 41.52
C TRP A 7 -37.45 11.42 42.23
N TYR A 8 -37.92 10.92 43.38
CA TYR A 8 -38.90 11.62 44.22
C TYR A 8 -38.34 11.91 45.61
N MET A 9 -38.72 13.05 46.18
CA MET A 9 -38.34 13.38 47.56
C MET A 9 -38.94 12.38 48.54
N GLY A 10 -38.08 11.81 49.39
CA GLY A 10 -38.47 10.79 50.38
C GLY A 10 -38.55 9.36 49.84
N GLN A 11 -38.18 9.11 48.58
CA GLN A 11 -38.10 7.76 48.01
C GLN A 11 -36.99 6.95 48.68
N SER A 12 -37.28 5.69 49.04
CA SER A 12 -36.27 4.75 49.52
C SER A 12 -35.28 4.37 48.42
N LEU A 13 -33.98 4.39 48.72
CA LEU A 13 -32.94 3.99 47.78
C LEU A 13 -32.73 2.46 47.85
N LEU A 14 -32.81 1.80 46.69
CA LEU A 14 -32.68 0.36 46.52
C LEU A 14 -31.58 0.08 45.48
N PRO A 15 -30.88 -1.06 45.54
CA PRO A 15 -29.88 -1.46 44.55
C PRO A 15 -30.37 -1.34 43.10
N ASP A 16 -31.61 -1.75 42.84
CA ASP A 16 -32.26 -1.68 41.52
C ASP A 16 -32.25 -0.28 40.90
N HIS A 17 -32.35 0.78 41.72
CA HIS A 17 -32.27 2.15 41.22
C HIS A 17 -30.88 2.46 40.67
N PHE A 18 -29.81 1.93 41.28
CA PHE A 18 -28.45 2.18 40.81
C PHE A 18 -28.12 1.33 39.58
N GLU A 19 -28.52 0.05 39.58
CA GLU A 19 -28.35 -0.84 38.44
C GLU A 19 -29.09 -0.33 37.21
N HIS A 20 -30.35 0.09 37.36
CA HIS A 20 -31.13 0.61 36.24
C HIS A 20 -30.57 1.95 35.74
N LEU A 21 -30.10 2.83 36.63
CA LEU A 21 -29.44 4.08 36.22
C LEU A 21 -28.17 3.79 35.42
N GLN A 22 -27.32 2.89 35.92
CA GLN A 22 -26.09 2.49 35.24
C GLN A 22 -26.38 1.90 33.86
N ASN A 23 -27.35 0.99 33.78
CA ASN A 23 -27.76 0.38 32.52
C ASN A 23 -28.32 1.42 31.53
N ALA A 24 -29.14 2.37 32.00
CA ALA A 24 -29.68 3.45 31.17
C ALA A 24 -28.57 4.37 30.61
N LEU A 25 -27.60 4.75 31.46
CA LEU A 25 -26.45 5.57 31.06
C LEU A 25 -25.57 4.83 30.04
N SER A 26 -25.22 3.57 30.31
CA SER A 26 -24.44 2.73 29.39
C SER A 26 -25.15 2.56 28.04
N ALA A 27 -26.45 2.27 28.03
CA ALA A 27 -27.23 2.13 26.80
C ALA A 27 -27.30 3.44 25.99
N LYS A 28 -27.35 4.59 26.68
CA LYS A 28 -27.33 5.91 26.02
C LYS A 28 -25.97 6.19 25.39
N SER A 29 -24.88 5.99 26.13
CA SER A 29 -23.51 6.14 25.62
C SER A 29 -23.25 5.22 24.44
N PHE A 30 -23.63 3.95 24.55
CA PHE A 30 -23.54 2.97 23.48
C PHE A 30 -24.27 3.44 22.21
N LYS A 31 -25.50 3.95 22.34
CA LYS A 31 -26.27 4.45 21.20
C LYS A 31 -25.61 5.67 20.53
N ILE A 32 -25.05 6.59 21.31
CA ILE A 32 -24.31 7.75 20.78
C ILE A 32 -23.10 7.26 19.98
N ILE A 33 -22.32 6.34 20.55
CA ILE A 33 -21.12 5.80 19.91
C ILE A 33 -21.46 5.05 18.62
N CYS A 34 -22.49 4.18 18.65
CA CYS A 34 -22.96 3.45 17.46
C CYS A 34 -23.46 4.36 16.33
N SER A 35 -23.92 5.58 16.66
CA SER A 35 -24.39 6.53 15.66
C SER A 35 -23.28 7.18 14.83
N SER A 36 -22.02 6.95 15.17
CA SER A 36 -20.85 7.48 14.44
C SER A 36 -20.64 6.87 13.04
N GLY A 37 -21.25 5.72 12.76
CA GLY A 37 -21.14 5.04 11.46
C GLY A 37 -19.82 4.30 11.23
N ILE A 38 -18.95 4.22 12.25
CA ILE A 38 -17.73 3.41 12.23
C ILE A 38 -17.76 2.39 13.39
N PRO A 39 -17.06 1.26 13.26
CA PRO A 39 -16.85 0.34 14.38
C PRO A 39 -16.23 1.07 15.59
N PHE A 40 -16.70 0.75 16.78
CA PHE A 40 -16.32 1.46 18.02
C PHE A 40 -15.64 0.57 19.06
N TYR A 41 -15.54 -0.73 18.78
CA TYR A 41 -14.97 -1.72 19.67
C TYR A 41 -13.58 -2.11 19.20
N GLY A 42 -12.79 -2.74 20.08
CA GLY A 42 -11.42 -3.14 19.81
C GLY A 42 -10.43 -2.49 20.77
N ILE A 43 -9.15 -2.67 20.47
CA ILE A 43 -8.06 -2.21 21.33
C ILE A 43 -7.80 -0.72 21.10
N THR A 44 -7.72 0.06 22.18
CA THR A 44 -7.24 1.45 22.17
C THR A 44 -5.75 1.53 22.49
N ARG A 45 -5.28 0.65 23.37
CA ARG A 45 -3.90 0.61 23.83
C ARG A 45 -3.49 -0.83 24.16
N LEU A 46 -2.31 -1.23 23.69
CA LEU A 46 -1.67 -2.47 24.09
C LEU A 46 -0.16 -2.28 24.20
N GLU A 47 0.38 -2.62 25.36
CA GLU A 47 1.82 -2.67 25.62
C GLU A 47 2.16 -4.08 26.12
N VAL A 48 3.02 -4.77 25.36
CA VAL A 48 3.54 -6.11 25.69
C VAL A 48 5.02 -5.95 26.00
N GLU A 49 5.50 -6.61 27.06
CA GLU A 49 6.89 -6.48 27.47
C GLU A 49 7.81 -7.39 26.62
N GLU A 50 8.57 -6.77 25.71
CA GLU A 50 9.40 -7.50 24.74
C GLU A 50 10.54 -8.33 25.39
N SER A 51 11.04 -7.90 26.55
CA SER A 51 12.08 -8.64 27.29
C SER A 51 11.56 -10.01 27.74
N PHE A 52 10.36 -10.06 28.31
CA PHE A 52 9.69 -11.30 28.69
C PHE A 52 9.26 -12.12 27.47
N LEU A 53 8.84 -11.46 26.38
CA LEU A 53 8.47 -12.16 25.16
C LEU A 53 9.65 -12.97 24.60
N LYS A 54 10.86 -12.40 24.58
CA LYS A 54 12.09 -13.12 24.20
C LYS A 54 12.39 -14.32 25.09
N MET A 55 11.97 -14.28 26.36
CA MET A 55 12.08 -15.40 27.31
C MET A 55 10.93 -16.42 27.17
N GLY A 56 10.00 -16.22 26.24
CA GLY A 56 8.84 -17.09 26.05
C GLY A 56 7.64 -16.76 26.95
N ILE A 57 7.59 -15.58 27.56
CA ILE A 57 6.48 -15.17 28.42
C ILE A 57 5.77 -13.97 27.78
N VAL A 58 4.47 -14.11 27.53
CA VAL A 58 3.63 -12.98 27.11
C VAL A 58 3.13 -12.27 28.35
N ARG A 59 3.66 -11.07 28.59
CA ARG A 59 3.24 -10.18 29.66
C ARG A 59 2.66 -8.90 29.09
N VAL A 60 1.42 -8.61 29.43
CA VAL A 60 0.73 -7.37 29.06
C VAL A 60 0.88 -6.37 30.20
N THR A 61 1.60 -5.28 29.94
CA THR A 61 1.84 -4.22 30.94
C THR A 61 0.71 -3.19 30.92
N LYS A 62 0.16 -2.89 29.74
CA LYS A 62 -1.04 -2.07 29.59
C LYS A 62 -1.96 -2.66 28.54
N LEU A 63 -3.25 -2.71 28.87
CA LEU A 63 -4.32 -3.01 27.93
C LEU A 63 -5.47 -2.06 28.22
N GLU A 64 -5.97 -1.43 27.16
CA GLU A 64 -7.22 -0.72 27.15
C GLU A 64 -8.00 -1.18 25.92
N MET A 65 -9.24 -1.60 26.11
CA MET A 65 -10.10 -2.04 25.02
C MET A 65 -11.58 -1.76 25.30
N ILE A 66 -12.35 -1.68 24.23
CA ILE A 66 -13.81 -1.59 24.25
C ILE A 66 -14.35 -2.89 23.64
N THR A 67 -15.24 -3.59 24.33
CA THR A 67 -15.89 -4.79 23.80
C THR A 67 -17.00 -4.44 22.82
N VAL A 68 -17.51 -5.41 22.05
CA VAL A 68 -18.63 -5.21 21.11
C VAL A 68 -19.93 -4.76 21.78
N ASP A 69 -20.14 -5.08 23.05
CA ASP A 69 -21.26 -4.60 23.87
C ASP A 69 -20.97 -3.24 24.56
N GLY A 70 -19.80 -2.66 24.32
CA GLY A 70 -19.44 -1.31 24.79
C GLY A 70 -18.85 -1.25 26.20
N GLN A 71 -18.46 -2.38 26.79
CA GLN A 71 -17.75 -2.40 28.06
C GLN A 71 -16.31 -1.93 27.86
N VAL A 72 -15.82 -1.13 28.82
CA VAL A 72 -14.44 -0.63 28.81
C VAL A 72 -13.61 -1.48 29.77
N ILE A 73 -12.51 -2.04 29.26
CA ILE A 73 -11.62 -2.93 30.00
C ILE A 73 -10.24 -2.28 30.06
N GLN A 74 -9.71 -2.12 31.27
CA GLN A 74 -8.45 -1.42 31.53
C GLN A 74 -7.60 -2.19 32.55
N GLN A 75 -6.43 -2.63 32.10
CA GLN A 75 -5.43 -3.30 32.94
C GLN A 75 -5.00 -2.39 34.11
N GLY A 76 -5.08 -2.92 35.32
CA GLY A 76 -4.70 -2.20 36.55
C GLY A 76 -5.78 -1.26 37.10
N VAL A 77 -6.92 -1.13 36.43
CA VAL A 77 -8.07 -0.32 36.90
C VAL A 77 -9.23 -1.23 37.24
N ASN A 78 -9.84 -1.86 36.23
CA ASN A 78 -10.95 -2.80 36.40
C ASN A 78 -10.62 -4.20 35.87
N ALA A 79 -9.39 -4.45 35.45
CA ALA A 79 -8.95 -5.74 34.94
C ALA A 79 -7.52 -6.10 35.39
N GLU A 80 -7.27 -7.40 35.54
CA GLU A 80 -5.94 -7.96 35.85
C GLU A 80 -5.59 -9.10 34.88
N CYS A 81 -4.57 -8.88 34.05
CA CYS A 81 -4.05 -9.84 33.09
C CYS A 81 -2.99 -10.77 33.68
N LYS A 82 -3.21 -12.08 33.50
CA LYS A 82 -2.24 -13.12 33.85
C LYS A 82 -1.24 -13.30 32.72
N ASP A 83 0.01 -13.53 33.09
CA ASP A 83 1.06 -13.91 32.16
C ASP A 83 0.75 -15.25 31.47
N TYR A 84 1.25 -15.40 30.25
CA TYR A 84 1.15 -16.65 29.50
C TYR A 84 2.52 -17.20 29.14
N ASP A 85 2.74 -18.47 29.44
CA ASP A 85 3.99 -19.16 29.14
C ASP A 85 3.92 -19.92 27.81
N LEU A 86 4.71 -19.47 26.83
CA LEU A 86 4.86 -20.08 25.51
C LEU A 86 5.75 -21.32 25.51
N SER A 87 6.46 -21.62 26.60
CA SER A 87 7.36 -22.78 26.73
C SER A 87 6.64 -24.11 26.49
N SER A 88 5.34 -24.14 26.80
CA SER A 88 4.46 -25.30 26.61
C SER A 88 4.08 -25.56 25.15
N SER A 89 4.26 -24.58 24.26
CA SER A 89 3.91 -24.71 22.84
C SER A 89 5.02 -25.35 22.02
N LYS A 90 4.67 -26.37 21.22
CA LYS A 90 5.57 -27.01 20.26
C LYS A 90 5.56 -26.32 18.89
N GLU A 91 4.66 -25.37 18.67
CA GLU A 91 4.48 -24.70 17.39
C GLU A 91 5.45 -23.52 17.25
N ASN A 92 5.78 -23.17 16.00
CA ASN A 92 6.60 -21.98 15.69
C ASN A 92 5.76 -20.71 15.57
N LYS A 93 4.44 -20.84 15.51
CA LYS A 93 3.47 -19.75 15.46
C LYS A 93 2.33 -20.11 16.40
N VAL A 94 1.94 -19.19 17.28
CA VAL A 94 0.90 -19.42 18.29
C VAL A 94 -0.08 -18.27 18.25
N GLU A 95 -1.35 -18.62 18.11
CA GLU A 95 -2.45 -17.68 18.21
C GLU A 95 -2.92 -17.60 19.65
N LEU A 96 -3.06 -16.38 20.18
CA LEU A 96 -3.45 -16.14 21.56
C LEU A 96 -4.80 -15.43 21.62
N TYR A 97 -5.72 -16.10 22.30
CA TYR A 97 -7.04 -15.59 22.65
C TYR A 97 -7.01 -15.05 24.07
N LEU A 98 -7.43 -13.79 24.23
CA LEU A 98 -7.69 -13.16 25.51
C LEU A 98 -9.10 -13.54 25.95
N ASN A 99 -9.21 -14.13 27.13
CA ASN A 99 -10.45 -14.52 27.77
C ASN A 99 -10.69 -13.62 28.99
N LEU A 100 -11.91 -13.10 29.10
CA LEU A 100 -12.39 -12.29 30.20
C LEU A 100 -13.25 -13.15 31.12
N SER A 101 -12.99 -13.07 32.42
CA SER A 101 -13.82 -13.70 33.44
C SER A 101 -14.12 -12.70 34.54
N ASP A 102 -15.35 -12.68 35.00
CA ASP A 102 -15.81 -11.73 36.03
C ASP A 102 -15.08 -11.99 37.36
N LYS A 103 -14.76 -10.91 38.07
CA LYS A 103 -14.08 -10.92 39.36
C LYS A 103 -14.56 -9.75 40.21
N ASP A 104 -14.76 -10.00 41.50
CA ASP A 104 -14.91 -8.93 42.48
C ASP A 104 -13.54 -8.32 42.77
N ILE A 105 -13.41 -7.01 42.58
CA ILE A 105 -12.24 -6.21 42.94
C ILE A 105 -12.58 -5.45 44.22
N LEU A 106 -11.63 -5.37 45.15
CA LEU A 106 -11.76 -4.51 46.33
C LEU A 106 -11.15 -3.15 46.01
N PHE A 107 -11.98 -2.12 45.97
CA PHE A 107 -11.55 -0.74 45.90
C PHE A 107 -11.42 -0.19 47.32
N ASN A 108 -10.23 0.30 47.68
CA ASN A 108 -9.98 0.92 48.96
C ASN A 108 -9.81 2.42 48.75
N ASP A 109 -10.70 3.19 49.35
CA ASP A 109 -10.54 4.62 49.61
C ASP A 109 -9.96 4.79 51.02
N ASP A 110 -9.35 5.94 51.33
CA ASP A 110 -8.57 6.19 52.57
C ASP A 110 -9.32 5.82 53.88
N GLU A 111 -10.65 5.74 53.84
CA GLU A 111 -11.50 5.38 54.99
C GLU A 111 -12.42 4.16 54.78
N LYS A 112 -12.56 3.62 53.55
CA LYS A 112 -13.60 2.60 53.23
C LYS A 112 -13.15 1.62 52.14
N SER A 113 -13.63 0.38 52.25
CA SER A 113 -13.50 -0.63 51.20
C SER A 113 -14.84 -0.91 50.54
N PHE A 114 -14.83 -1.00 49.21
CA PHE A 114 -15.99 -1.29 48.38
C PHE A 114 -15.69 -2.51 47.52
N LYS A 115 -16.69 -3.38 47.34
CA LYS A 115 -16.65 -4.40 46.30
C LYS A 115 -17.07 -3.77 44.98
N CYS A 116 -16.19 -3.86 44.01
CA CYS A 116 -16.40 -3.39 42.65
C CYS A 116 -16.39 -4.58 41.70
N HIS A 117 -17.14 -4.49 40.63
CA HIS A 117 -17.05 -5.45 39.55
C HIS A 117 -15.79 -5.18 38.70
N GLY A 118 -15.11 -6.24 38.31
CA GLY A 118 -13.99 -6.17 37.38
C GLY A 118 -13.70 -7.52 36.75
N TYR A 119 -12.50 -7.65 36.16
CA TYR A 119 -12.20 -8.75 35.25
C TYR A 119 -10.84 -9.38 35.53
N THR A 120 -10.77 -10.69 35.35
CA THR A 120 -9.51 -11.43 35.19
C THR A 120 -9.32 -11.68 33.70
N LEU A 121 -8.17 -11.28 33.17
CA LEU A 121 -7.79 -11.55 31.79
C LEU A 121 -6.82 -12.73 31.77
N SER A 122 -7.08 -13.70 30.91
CA SER A 122 -6.21 -14.86 30.74
C SER A 122 -6.03 -15.19 29.28
N PHE A 123 -4.86 -15.72 28.93
CA PHE A 123 -4.56 -16.15 27.57
C PHE A 123 -4.75 -17.64 27.40
N SER A 124 -5.09 -18.03 26.17
CA SER A 124 -5.23 -19.41 25.74
C SER A 124 -4.96 -19.52 24.24
N THR A 125 -4.71 -20.73 23.75
CA THR A 125 -4.54 -21.00 22.31
C THR A 125 -5.85 -21.21 21.55
N LYS A 126 -6.98 -21.27 22.27
CA LYS A 126 -8.32 -21.44 21.71
C LYS A 126 -9.31 -20.65 22.57
N PRO A 127 -10.39 -20.11 21.99
CA PRO A 127 -11.48 -19.51 22.73
C PRO A 127 -11.91 -20.34 23.95
N ASP A 128 -11.98 -19.72 25.13
CA ASP A 128 -12.59 -20.34 26.30
C ASP A 128 -14.10 -20.10 26.28
N PRO A 129 -14.94 -21.14 26.11
CA PRO A 129 -16.39 -20.98 26.07
C PRO A 129 -17.01 -20.61 27.43
N THR A 130 -16.24 -20.71 28.52
CA THR A 130 -16.70 -20.32 29.86
C THR A 130 -16.42 -18.85 30.20
N ALA A 131 -15.62 -18.17 29.37
CA ALA A 131 -15.34 -16.75 29.51
C ALA A 131 -16.58 -15.91 29.19
N SER A 132 -16.75 -14.78 29.89
CA SER A 132 -17.82 -13.82 29.60
C SER A 132 -17.60 -13.14 28.25
N TYR A 133 -16.35 -13.01 27.84
CA TYR A 133 -15.94 -12.55 26.52
C TYR A 133 -14.59 -13.18 26.13
N TYR A 134 -14.41 -13.54 24.86
CA TYR A 134 -13.11 -13.99 24.35
C TYR A 134 -12.81 -13.35 23.02
N TYR A 135 -11.51 -13.22 22.73
CA TYR A 135 -11.08 -12.49 21.55
C TYR A 135 -9.63 -12.81 21.14
N LYS A 136 -9.37 -13.04 19.85
CA LYS A 136 -8.00 -13.26 19.35
C LYS A 136 -7.22 -11.94 19.44
N LEU A 137 -6.27 -11.86 20.38
CA LEU A 137 -5.55 -10.63 20.67
C LEU A 137 -4.24 -10.55 19.88
N LEU A 138 -3.48 -11.63 19.88
CA LEU A 138 -2.11 -11.65 19.39
C LEU A 138 -1.84 -12.90 18.57
N CYS A 139 -0.94 -12.77 17.61
CA CYS A 139 -0.24 -13.90 17.02
C CYS A 139 1.24 -13.70 17.31
N VAL A 140 1.90 -14.71 17.86
CA VAL A 140 3.34 -14.69 18.14
C VAL A 140 4.03 -15.78 17.34
N GLU A 141 5.25 -15.52 16.90
CA GLU A 141 6.02 -16.46 16.09
C GLU A 141 7.49 -16.45 16.49
N LYS A 142 8.15 -17.60 16.30
CA LYS A 142 9.59 -17.74 16.50
C LYS A 142 10.32 -17.21 15.27
N ASN A 143 11.22 -16.27 15.49
CA ASN A 143 12.14 -15.82 14.46
C ASN A 143 13.25 -16.86 14.20
N LEU A 144 14.11 -16.59 13.20
CA LEU A 144 15.26 -17.45 12.86
C LEU A 144 16.22 -17.66 14.05
N SER A 145 16.26 -16.72 14.99
CA SER A 145 17.06 -16.81 16.22
C SER A 145 16.36 -17.54 17.36
N GLN A 146 15.23 -18.23 17.11
CA GLN A 146 14.41 -18.95 18.09
C GLN A 146 13.79 -18.07 19.19
N ASN A 147 13.83 -16.74 19.04
CA ASN A 147 13.16 -15.82 19.96
C ASN A 147 11.73 -15.58 19.48
N TRP A 148 10.80 -15.42 20.43
CA TRP A 148 9.43 -15.04 20.10
C TRP A 148 9.34 -13.54 19.78
N SER A 149 8.55 -13.23 18.76
CA SER A 149 8.13 -11.88 18.40
C SER A 149 6.65 -11.87 18.07
N ILE A 150 6.02 -10.70 18.16
CA ILE A 150 4.66 -10.51 17.66
C ILE A 150 4.70 -10.60 16.13
N SER A 151 3.82 -11.42 15.56
CA SER A 151 3.71 -11.60 14.11
C SER A 151 3.16 -10.32 13.46
N GLY A 152 3.75 -9.92 12.34
CA GLY A 152 3.31 -8.76 11.57
C GLY A 152 2.06 -9.02 10.72
N ASP A 153 1.60 -10.27 10.65
CA ASP A 153 0.57 -10.74 9.71
C ASP A 153 -0.82 -10.84 10.33
N TYR A 154 -1.00 -10.27 11.53
CA TYR A 154 -2.27 -10.26 12.22
C TYR A 154 -2.45 -8.93 12.95
N LEU A 155 -3.62 -8.32 12.78
CA LEU A 155 -4.03 -7.17 13.54
C LEU A 155 -5.44 -7.41 14.10
N PRO A 156 -5.62 -7.41 15.43
CA PRO A 156 -6.96 -7.45 16.01
C PRO A 156 -7.77 -6.18 15.63
N PRO A 157 -9.12 -6.21 15.61
CA PRO A 157 -9.96 -5.03 15.81
C PRO A 157 -9.37 -4.03 16.80
N THR A 158 -9.12 -2.84 16.29
CA THR A 158 -8.41 -1.76 16.96
C THR A 158 -9.05 -0.44 16.58
N ILE A 159 -9.25 0.44 17.56
CA ILE A 159 -9.87 1.75 17.31
C ILE A 159 -8.83 2.88 17.23
N SER A 160 -7.56 2.54 17.39
CA SER A 160 -6.44 3.48 17.26
C SER A 160 -5.30 2.88 16.44
N THR A 161 -4.88 3.57 15.39
CA THR A 161 -3.68 3.25 14.61
C THR A 161 -2.37 3.61 15.32
N SER A 162 -2.44 4.31 16.45
CA SER A 162 -1.26 4.71 17.23
C SER A 162 -0.63 3.56 18.01
N ILE A 163 -1.36 2.45 18.19
CA ILE A 163 -0.86 1.29 18.92
C ILE A 163 0.37 0.67 18.25
N SER A 164 1.20 0.01 19.06
CA SER A 164 2.42 -0.67 18.60
C SER A 164 2.14 -1.71 17.52
N LEU A 165 1.04 -2.47 17.63
CA LEU A 165 0.66 -3.49 16.64
C LEU A 165 0.43 -2.92 15.22
N CYS A 166 0.09 -1.65 15.10
CA CYS A 166 -0.14 -0.97 13.81
C CYS A 166 1.16 -0.40 13.20
N SER A 167 2.35 -0.68 13.76
CA SER A 167 3.63 -0.16 13.26
C SER A 167 3.89 -0.57 11.81
N ASN A 168 3.81 -1.86 11.49
CA ASN A 168 4.04 -2.39 10.15
C ASN A 168 3.11 -1.73 9.13
N LEU A 169 1.82 -1.60 9.47
CA LEU A 169 0.84 -0.95 8.61
C LEU A 169 1.20 0.53 8.31
N ARG A 170 1.63 1.27 9.35
CA ARG A 170 2.07 2.65 9.18
C ARG A 170 3.33 2.76 8.32
N GLU A 171 4.26 1.83 8.50
CA GLU A 171 5.50 1.77 7.73
C GLU A 171 5.23 1.45 6.25
N GLN A 172 4.36 0.48 5.95
CA GLN A 172 3.93 0.15 4.60
C GLN A 172 3.23 1.33 3.91
N ALA A 173 2.27 1.98 4.60
CA ALA A 173 1.60 3.17 4.07
C ALA A 173 2.60 4.31 3.80
N GLY A 174 3.56 4.53 4.71
CA GLY A 174 4.62 5.50 4.53
C GLY A 174 5.54 5.16 3.36
N ALA A 175 5.92 3.89 3.20
CA ALA A 175 6.75 3.42 2.11
C ALA A 175 6.10 3.63 0.74
N ILE A 176 4.79 3.42 0.61
CA ILE A 176 4.02 3.77 -0.60
C ILE A 176 4.16 5.26 -0.91
N CYS A 177 3.97 6.13 0.08
CA CYS A 177 4.12 7.57 -0.13
C CYS A 177 5.52 7.94 -0.62
N GLU A 178 6.57 7.38 -0.02
CA GLU A 178 7.96 7.63 -0.43
C GLU A 178 8.24 7.12 -1.86
N LYS A 179 7.66 5.98 -2.26
CA LYS A 179 7.75 5.48 -3.65
C LYS A 179 7.10 6.47 -4.62
N ILE A 180 5.91 6.99 -4.29
CA ILE A 180 5.19 7.99 -5.10
C ILE A 180 5.98 9.29 -5.24
N PHE A 181 6.55 9.81 -4.14
CA PHE A 181 7.37 11.02 -4.17
C PHE A 181 8.65 10.82 -5.00
N THR A 182 9.30 9.67 -4.84
CA THR A 182 10.48 9.33 -5.64
C THR A 182 10.16 9.22 -7.12
N SER A 183 8.99 8.64 -7.47
CA SER A 183 8.54 8.58 -8.87
C SER A 183 8.31 9.97 -9.45
N TYR A 184 7.63 10.85 -8.70
CA TYR A 184 7.42 12.24 -9.09
C TYR A 184 8.72 13.01 -9.31
N ASP A 185 9.69 12.91 -8.39
CA ASP A 185 10.97 13.61 -8.50
C ASP A 185 11.78 13.15 -9.72
N ARG A 186 11.67 11.87 -10.10
CA ARG A 186 12.27 11.36 -11.34
C ARG A 186 11.58 11.94 -12.56
N MET A 187 10.26 11.93 -12.57
CA MET A 187 9.47 12.47 -13.68
C MET A 187 9.68 13.97 -13.86
N ASN A 188 9.76 14.75 -12.79
CA ASN A 188 9.93 16.20 -12.84
C ASN A 188 11.30 16.64 -13.41
N LYS A 189 12.28 15.74 -13.45
CA LYS A 189 13.57 15.97 -14.13
C LYS A 189 13.50 15.74 -15.64
N ASP A 190 12.43 15.09 -16.14
CA ASP A 190 12.18 14.90 -17.56
C ASP A 190 11.48 16.13 -18.15
N LYS A 191 12.04 16.72 -19.21
CA LYS A 191 11.52 17.94 -19.85
C LYS A 191 10.16 17.72 -20.51
N ASP A 192 9.84 16.48 -20.88
CA ASP A 192 8.55 16.12 -21.50
C ASP A 192 7.42 15.92 -20.46
N PHE A 193 7.72 16.08 -19.15
CA PHE A 193 6.76 15.86 -18.06
C PHE A 193 5.84 17.04 -17.74
N LEU A 194 6.11 18.26 -18.20
CA LEU A 194 5.30 19.43 -17.82
C LEU A 194 3.80 19.28 -18.14
N LEU A 195 3.46 18.52 -19.19
CA LEU A 195 2.07 18.18 -19.54
C LEU A 195 1.45 17.12 -18.62
N LYS A 196 2.26 16.18 -18.10
CA LYS A 196 1.82 15.07 -17.22
C LYS A 196 1.82 15.43 -15.74
N ALA A 197 2.56 16.48 -15.36
CA ALA A 197 2.63 16.97 -13.99
C ALA A 197 1.26 17.39 -13.46
N VAL A 198 0.35 17.84 -14.33
CA VAL A 198 -1.01 18.23 -13.94
C VAL A 198 -1.81 17.01 -13.49
N ASP A 199 -1.71 15.89 -14.22
CA ASP A 199 -2.49 14.68 -13.95
C ASP A 199 -1.94 13.86 -12.77
N TYR A 200 -0.66 14.03 -12.42
CA TYR A 200 -0.05 13.37 -11.25
C TYR A 200 -0.29 14.12 -9.92
N LYS A 201 -0.66 15.42 -9.98
CA LYS A 201 -0.92 16.22 -8.77
C LYS A 201 -1.96 15.60 -7.82
N PRO A 202 -3.10 15.05 -8.27
CA PRO A 202 -4.07 14.40 -7.38
C PRO A 202 -3.46 13.22 -6.59
N VAL A 203 -2.58 12.44 -7.23
CA VAL A 203 -1.85 11.33 -6.58
C VAL A 203 -0.93 11.89 -5.50
N MET A 204 -0.16 12.93 -5.82
CA MET A 204 0.72 13.61 -4.87
C MET A 204 -0.03 14.23 -3.69
N THR A 205 -1.16 14.89 -3.94
CA THR A 205 -2.01 15.46 -2.88
C THR A 205 -2.47 14.36 -1.92
N CYS A 206 -2.94 13.22 -2.44
CA CYS A 206 -3.32 12.06 -1.63
C CYS A 206 -2.13 11.55 -0.78
N ALA A 207 -0.95 11.43 -1.37
CA ALA A 207 0.24 10.98 -0.67
C ALA A 207 0.67 11.95 0.45
N TYR A 208 0.57 13.26 0.22
CA TYR A 208 0.83 14.26 1.27
C TYR A 208 -0.21 14.22 2.39
N GLU A 209 -1.49 14.03 2.07
CA GLU A 209 -2.56 13.86 3.05
C GLU A 209 -2.29 12.64 3.94
N ILE A 210 -1.93 11.49 3.35
CA ILE A 210 -1.57 10.27 4.09
C ILE A 210 -0.35 10.54 4.98
N LYS A 211 0.71 11.16 4.46
CA LYS A 211 1.91 11.49 5.25
C LYS A 211 1.60 12.42 6.42
N PHE A 212 0.72 13.39 6.23
CA PHE A 212 0.23 14.25 7.31
C PHE A 212 -0.58 13.45 8.35
N HIS A 213 -1.45 12.56 7.90
CA HIS A 213 -2.21 11.66 8.77
C HIS A 213 -1.31 10.76 9.61
N LEU A 214 -0.28 10.17 9.02
CA LEU A 214 0.73 9.36 9.73
C LEU A 214 1.50 10.19 10.78
N ARG A 215 1.82 11.46 10.49
CA ARG A 215 2.42 12.38 11.47
C ARG A 215 1.50 12.62 12.66
N ASN A 216 0.20 12.80 12.43
CA ASN A 216 -0.77 12.98 13.52
C ASN A 216 -0.86 11.73 14.40
N ILE A 217 -0.84 10.54 13.81
CA ILE A 217 -0.82 9.27 14.56
C ILE A 217 0.44 9.16 15.43
N ASN A 218 1.60 9.55 14.89
CA ASN A 218 2.87 9.54 15.63
C ASN A 218 2.93 10.60 16.75
N ALA A 219 2.12 11.65 16.66
CA ALA A 219 1.91 12.62 17.74
C ALA A 219 0.93 12.12 18.82
N ASN A 220 0.64 10.81 18.87
CA ASN A 220 -0.30 10.15 19.77
C ASN A 220 -1.76 10.62 19.63
N ASN A 221 -2.15 11.14 18.47
CA ASN A 221 -3.57 11.31 18.20
C ASN A 221 -4.22 9.94 17.96
N HIS A 222 -5.27 9.65 18.71
CA HIS A 222 -6.06 8.43 18.54
C HIS A 222 -6.89 8.56 17.26
N VAL A 223 -6.51 7.81 16.24
CA VAL A 223 -7.19 7.83 14.95
C VAL A 223 -7.63 6.43 14.56
N HIS A 224 -8.90 6.31 14.19
CA HIS A 224 -9.48 5.02 13.82
C HIS A 224 -8.89 4.51 12.48
N PRO A 225 -8.54 3.20 12.35
CA PRO A 225 -7.93 2.65 11.13
C PRO A 225 -8.76 2.86 9.86
N TYR A 226 -10.09 2.87 9.96
CA TYR A 226 -11.00 3.21 8.86
C TYR A 226 -10.59 4.46 8.07
N PHE A 227 -10.12 5.52 8.75
CA PHE A 227 -9.74 6.76 8.06
C PHE A 227 -8.48 6.56 7.20
N LEU A 228 -7.49 5.84 7.71
CA LEU A 228 -6.30 5.50 6.93
C LEU A 228 -6.67 4.57 5.75
N TYR A 229 -7.54 3.59 5.98
CA TYR A 229 -8.05 2.70 4.92
C TYR A 229 -8.68 3.50 3.78
N LYS A 230 -9.60 4.41 4.14
CA LYS A 230 -10.27 5.28 3.17
C LYS A 230 -9.28 6.13 2.37
N MET A 231 -8.27 6.71 3.03
CA MET A 231 -7.26 7.52 2.35
C MET A 231 -6.39 6.69 1.39
N LEU A 232 -6.04 5.45 1.76
CA LEU A 232 -5.35 4.53 0.87
C LEU A 232 -6.23 4.10 -0.31
N HIS A 233 -7.52 3.90 -0.08
CA HIS A 233 -8.48 3.57 -1.13
C HIS A 233 -8.64 4.73 -2.13
N ASP A 234 -8.75 5.96 -1.63
CA ASP A 234 -8.77 7.17 -2.47
C ASP A 234 -7.46 7.31 -3.26
N LEU A 235 -6.31 7.00 -2.65
CA LEU A 235 -5.02 6.94 -3.34
C LEU A 235 -5.03 5.88 -4.44
N TYR A 236 -5.51 4.67 -4.17
CA TYR A 236 -5.61 3.59 -5.18
C TYR A 236 -6.41 4.02 -6.41
N ILE A 237 -7.57 4.65 -6.22
CA ILE A 237 -8.39 5.17 -7.33
C ILE A 237 -7.58 6.19 -8.14
N ARG A 238 -6.95 7.17 -7.48
CA ARG A 238 -6.17 8.21 -8.18
C ARG A 238 -4.98 7.63 -8.93
N VAL A 239 -4.32 6.62 -8.37
CA VAL A 239 -3.23 5.88 -9.00
C VAL A 239 -3.75 5.12 -10.23
N CYS A 240 -4.88 4.43 -10.13
CA CYS A 240 -5.51 3.75 -11.27
C CYS A 240 -5.87 4.71 -12.39
N LEU A 241 -6.50 5.86 -12.05
CA LEU A 241 -6.86 6.89 -13.02
C LEU A 241 -5.63 7.48 -13.71
N PHE A 242 -4.57 7.78 -12.95
CA PHE A 242 -3.31 8.25 -13.51
C PHE A 242 -2.72 7.22 -14.49
N PHE A 243 -2.76 5.94 -14.14
CA PHE A 243 -2.29 4.87 -15.02
C PHE A 243 -3.30 4.44 -16.09
N ASN A 244 -4.47 5.07 -16.18
CA ASN A 244 -5.57 4.63 -17.04
C ASN A 244 -5.80 3.11 -16.94
N VAL A 245 -5.81 2.59 -15.71
CA VAL A 245 -6.13 1.20 -15.37
C VAL A 245 -7.56 1.19 -14.83
N MET A 246 -8.34 0.20 -15.24
CA MET A 246 -9.68 0.00 -14.69
C MET A 246 -9.57 -0.25 -13.18
N VAL A 247 -10.32 0.53 -12.40
CA VAL A 247 -10.44 0.33 -10.97
C VAL A 247 -11.14 -1.00 -10.76
N GLU A 248 -10.46 -1.93 -10.10
CA GLU A 248 -11.07 -3.19 -9.68
C GLU A 248 -11.88 -2.97 -8.40
N ASP A 249 -12.93 -3.77 -8.22
CA ASP A 249 -13.63 -3.80 -6.94
C ASP A 249 -12.66 -4.28 -5.84
N ILE A 250 -12.58 -3.48 -4.77
CA ILE A 250 -11.84 -3.80 -3.56
C ILE A 250 -12.85 -4.08 -2.47
N GLU A 251 -12.56 -5.10 -1.67
CA GLU A 251 -13.37 -5.44 -0.50
C GLU A 251 -13.54 -4.21 0.42
N PRO A 252 -14.70 -4.06 1.07
CA PRO A 252 -14.92 -2.98 2.02
C PRO A 252 -13.99 -3.12 3.24
N TYR A 253 -13.89 -2.04 4.01
CA TYR A 253 -13.16 -2.07 5.28
C TYR A 253 -13.73 -3.16 6.20
N ASP A 254 -12.92 -4.15 6.54
CA ASP A 254 -13.27 -5.21 7.49
C ASP A 254 -12.55 -4.96 8.81
N HIS A 255 -13.31 -4.56 9.82
CA HIS A 255 -12.78 -4.28 11.15
C HIS A 255 -12.35 -5.53 11.91
N ILE A 256 -12.88 -6.70 11.53
CA ILE A 256 -12.50 -8.00 12.10
C ILE A 256 -11.18 -8.47 11.49
N ASN A 257 -10.98 -8.23 10.19
CA ASN A 257 -9.80 -8.67 9.45
C ASN A 257 -8.98 -7.47 8.92
N ILE A 258 -8.61 -6.54 9.81
CA ILE A 258 -7.95 -5.28 9.43
C ILE A 258 -6.69 -5.53 8.62
N TYR A 259 -5.80 -6.42 9.08
CA TYR A 259 -4.56 -6.70 8.37
C TYR A 259 -4.83 -7.11 6.91
N GLN A 260 -5.77 -8.04 6.70
CA GLN A 260 -6.05 -8.61 5.38
C GLN A 260 -6.63 -7.58 4.40
N CYS A 261 -7.57 -6.73 4.84
CA CYS A 261 -8.14 -5.72 3.95
C CYS A 261 -7.09 -4.66 3.58
N PHE A 262 -6.21 -4.27 4.51
CA PHE A 262 -5.13 -3.33 4.21
C PHE A 262 -4.05 -3.94 3.33
N ASP A 263 -3.60 -5.16 3.60
CA ASP A 263 -2.54 -5.84 2.85
C ASP A 263 -2.92 -5.99 1.37
N LEU A 264 -4.17 -6.41 1.09
CA LEU A 264 -4.70 -6.49 -0.28
C LEU A 264 -4.67 -5.13 -1.00
N LEU A 265 -5.16 -4.07 -0.34
CA LEU A 265 -5.20 -2.73 -0.91
C LEU A 265 -3.78 -2.16 -1.15
N ILE A 266 -2.90 -2.29 -0.15
CA ILE A 266 -1.50 -1.88 -0.21
C ILE A 266 -0.80 -2.61 -1.35
N GLY A 267 -0.94 -3.94 -1.44
CA GLY A 267 -0.35 -4.74 -2.50
C GLY A 267 -0.78 -4.30 -3.91
N LYS A 268 -2.06 -3.95 -4.10
CA LYS A 268 -2.55 -3.40 -5.39
C LYS A 268 -1.92 -2.06 -5.74
N ILE A 269 -1.82 -1.13 -4.77
CA ILE A 269 -1.17 0.17 -4.97
C ILE A 269 0.31 -0.03 -5.30
N GLU A 270 0.99 -0.89 -4.53
CA GLU A 270 2.40 -1.17 -4.71
C GLU A 270 2.70 -1.79 -6.08
N ALA A 271 1.86 -2.70 -6.57
CA ALA A 271 2.01 -3.27 -7.90
C ALA A 271 1.97 -2.17 -8.98
N LEU A 272 0.99 -1.25 -8.90
CA LEU A 272 0.85 -0.16 -9.86
C LEU A 272 2.04 0.82 -9.82
N VAL A 273 2.40 1.29 -8.63
CA VAL A 273 3.52 2.24 -8.43
C VAL A 273 4.86 1.58 -8.78
N SER A 274 5.02 0.28 -8.54
CA SER A 274 6.25 -0.44 -8.90
C SER A 274 6.33 -0.74 -10.40
N HIS A 275 5.21 -0.93 -11.09
CA HIS A 275 5.18 -1.18 -12.54
C HIS A 275 5.63 0.02 -13.38
N GLU A 276 5.57 1.26 -12.87
CA GLU A 276 6.26 2.40 -13.48
C GLU A 276 7.77 2.19 -13.63
N ASN A 277 8.37 1.37 -12.76
CA ASN A 277 9.80 1.07 -12.84
C ASN A 277 10.17 0.09 -13.97
N ARG A 278 9.21 -0.43 -14.76
CA ARG A 278 9.54 -0.84 -16.12
C ARG A 278 9.71 0.43 -16.94
N ALA A 279 10.81 1.15 -16.68
CA ALA A 279 11.28 2.24 -17.51
C ALA A 279 11.18 1.75 -18.95
N VAL A 280 10.31 2.37 -19.74
CA VAL A 280 10.25 2.06 -21.17
C VAL A 280 11.60 2.48 -21.70
N LYS A 281 12.45 1.50 -21.95
CA LYS A 281 13.82 1.76 -22.36
C LYS A 281 13.76 2.10 -23.84
N TYR A 282 14.17 3.32 -24.15
CA TYR A 282 14.32 3.75 -25.53
C TYR A 282 15.74 4.23 -25.77
N VAL A 283 16.22 4.07 -26.99
CA VAL A 283 17.49 4.65 -27.44
C VAL A 283 17.17 5.71 -28.47
N LYS A 284 17.66 6.92 -28.22
CA LYS A 284 17.53 8.04 -29.15
C LYS A 284 18.57 7.91 -30.27
N PHE A 285 18.18 8.24 -31.50
CA PHE A 285 19.15 8.41 -32.57
C PHE A 285 19.81 9.78 -32.47
N GLU A 286 21.12 9.80 -32.62
CA GLU A 286 21.93 11.00 -32.60
C GLU A 286 22.46 11.30 -33.99
N ARG A 287 22.57 12.59 -34.31
CA ARG A 287 23.11 13.04 -35.59
C ARG A 287 24.62 12.96 -35.56
N ASP A 288 25.19 12.25 -36.52
CA ASP A 288 26.63 12.08 -36.68
C ASP A 288 26.98 11.97 -38.16
N GLU A 289 27.83 12.86 -38.66
CA GLU A 289 28.40 12.84 -40.02
C GLU A 289 27.39 12.60 -41.17
N GLY A 290 26.21 13.22 -41.11
CA GLY A 290 25.16 13.07 -42.14
C GLY A 290 24.30 11.81 -41.98
N PHE A 291 24.41 11.12 -40.84
CA PHE A 291 23.60 9.98 -40.45
C PHE A 291 22.91 10.23 -39.11
N LEU A 292 21.77 9.58 -38.92
CA LEU A 292 21.13 9.42 -37.62
C LEU A 292 21.45 8.01 -37.12
N THR A 293 22.15 7.91 -35.99
CA THR A 293 22.65 6.64 -35.47
C THR A 293 22.28 6.44 -34.01
N ALA A 294 21.73 5.27 -33.68
CA ALA A 294 21.61 4.76 -32.32
C ALA A 294 22.81 3.85 -32.05
N ARG A 295 23.78 4.31 -31.24
CA ARG A 295 25.02 3.60 -30.93
C ARG A 295 24.98 2.95 -29.55
N GLY A 296 25.83 1.95 -29.34
CA GLY A 296 26.02 1.32 -28.03
C GLY A 296 24.77 0.55 -27.58
N LEU A 297 24.10 -0.12 -28.51
CA LEU A 297 22.91 -0.91 -28.19
C LEU A 297 23.29 -2.05 -27.23
N GLU A 298 22.66 -2.06 -26.06
CA GLU A 298 22.82 -3.10 -25.05
C GLU A 298 22.19 -4.42 -25.51
N ASP A 299 22.63 -5.53 -24.93
CA ASP A 299 22.07 -6.87 -25.20
C ASP A 299 20.56 -6.93 -24.93
N SER A 300 20.07 -6.14 -23.98
CA SER A 300 18.64 -5.99 -23.68
C SER A 300 17.80 -5.52 -24.88
N ILE A 301 18.38 -4.77 -25.81
CA ILE A 301 17.75 -4.28 -27.04
C ILE A 301 17.97 -5.26 -28.18
N LEU A 302 19.22 -5.71 -28.32
CA LEU A 302 19.65 -6.56 -29.44
C LEU A 302 18.88 -7.88 -29.48
N TYR A 303 18.51 -8.39 -28.31
CA TYR A 303 17.76 -9.64 -28.14
C TYR A 303 16.32 -9.42 -27.65
N ALA A 304 15.79 -8.19 -27.77
CA ALA A 304 14.39 -7.93 -27.46
C ALA A 304 13.45 -8.70 -28.41
N GLN A 305 12.34 -9.23 -27.86
CA GLN A 305 11.35 -9.95 -28.67
C GLN A 305 10.62 -9.01 -29.63
N ASN A 306 10.35 -7.78 -29.18
CA ASN A 306 9.67 -6.78 -29.98
C ASN A 306 10.48 -5.48 -30.00
N LEU A 307 10.67 -4.95 -31.22
CA LEU A 307 11.44 -3.74 -31.45
C LEU A 307 10.66 -2.80 -32.37
N TYR A 308 10.61 -1.53 -31.99
CA TYR A 308 9.87 -0.50 -32.69
C TYR A 308 10.76 0.68 -33.00
N PHE A 309 10.72 1.12 -34.25
CA PHE A 309 11.27 2.39 -34.67
C PHE A 309 10.16 3.43 -34.56
N VAL A 310 10.43 4.50 -33.80
CA VAL A 310 9.45 5.54 -33.53
C VAL A 310 9.92 6.87 -34.08
N VAL A 311 9.02 7.53 -34.80
CA VAL A 311 9.24 8.80 -35.47
C VAL A 311 8.33 9.84 -34.84
N GLN A 312 8.90 10.78 -34.11
CA GLN A 312 8.15 11.86 -33.46
C GLN A 312 8.27 13.13 -34.30
N LYS A 313 7.17 13.48 -34.98
CA LYS A 313 7.06 14.70 -35.77
C LYS A 313 6.69 15.90 -34.89
N ARG A 314 7.11 17.09 -35.31
CA ARG A 314 6.73 18.35 -34.66
C ARG A 314 5.31 18.79 -35.04
N SER A 315 4.87 18.47 -36.26
CA SER A 315 3.55 18.75 -36.81
C SER A 315 3.08 17.59 -37.68
N GLU A 316 1.77 17.41 -37.81
CA GLU A 316 1.14 16.37 -38.63
C GLU A 316 1.51 16.49 -40.12
N GLU A 317 1.61 17.74 -40.60
CA GLU A 317 1.96 18.06 -41.99
C GLU A 317 3.46 17.87 -42.30
N GLN A 318 4.29 17.56 -41.30
CA GLN A 318 5.71 17.38 -41.52
C GLN A 318 5.96 16.12 -42.36
N PRO A 319 6.61 16.23 -43.54
CA PRO A 319 6.84 15.09 -44.41
C PRO A 319 7.82 14.12 -43.77
N PHE A 320 7.50 12.83 -43.84
CA PHE A 320 8.41 11.77 -43.49
C PHE A 320 8.05 10.55 -44.32
N ASP A 321 9.02 10.07 -45.10
CA ASP A 321 8.88 8.89 -45.95
C ASP A 321 9.69 7.74 -45.35
N ILE A 322 8.97 6.76 -44.78
CA ILE A 322 9.55 5.57 -44.19
C ILE A 322 10.11 4.61 -45.26
N GLU A 323 9.50 4.54 -46.44
CA GLU A 323 9.90 3.63 -47.52
C GLU A 323 11.22 4.08 -48.13
N ALA A 324 11.39 5.40 -48.28
CA ALA A 324 12.66 6.00 -48.68
C ALA A 324 13.75 5.97 -47.58
N THR A 325 13.45 5.46 -46.38
CA THR A 325 14.38 5.40 -45.25
C THR A 325 14.89 3.98 -45.02
N LYS A 326 16.15 3.73 -45.43
CA LYS A 326 16.81 2.43 -45.27
C LYS A 326 17.53 2.36 -43.92
N LEU A 327 16.99 1.57 -43.00
CA LEU A 327 17.60 1.27 -41.71
C LEU A 327 18.60 0.11 -41.87
N SER A 328 19.81 0.26 -41.34
CA SER A 328 20.87 -0.75 -41.41
C SER A 328 21.94 -0.51 -40.35
N SER A 329 22.86 -1.45 -40.14
CA SER A 329 24.08 -1.18 -39.38
C SER A 329 25.03 -0.22 -40.13
N PRO A 330 25.90 0.54 -39.43
CA PRO A 330 26.85 1.46 -40.05
C PRO A 330 27.80 0.80 -41.06
N SER A 331 28.32 -0.39 -40.77
CA SER A 331 29.23 -1.07 -41.70
C SER A 331 28.52 -1.60 -42.96
N ARG A 332 27.23 -1.93 -42.84
CA ARG A 332 26.41 -2.54 -43.89
C ARG A 332 25.74 -1.50 -44.79
N TYR A 333 25.47 -0.30 -44.27
CA TYR A 333 24.75 0.75 -44.98
C TYR A 333 25.34 1.11 -46.36
N PRO A 334 26.66 1.30 -46.54
CA PRO A 334 27.25 1.66 -47.83
C PRO A 334 26.95 0.63 -48.93
N THR A 335 26.93 -0.65 -48.59
CA THR A 335 26.61 -1.74 -49.53
C THR A 335 25.13 -1.72 -49.93
N ILE A 336 24.23 -1.55 -48.95
CA ILE A 336 22.80 -1.45 -49.21
C ILE A 336 22.49 -0.26 -50.11
N ASN A 337 23.16 0.88 -49.88
CA ASN A 337 22.97 2.08 -50.68
C ASN A 337 23.49 1.89 -52.11
N LYS A 338 24.73 1.40 -52.28
CA LYS A 338 25.35 1.19 -53.60
C LYS A 338 24.61 0.17 -54.47
N LEU A 339 24.10 -0.90 -53.86
CA LEU A 339 23.44 -2.00 -54.57
C LEU A 339 21.91 -1.86 -54.57
N ALA A 340 21.37 -0.74 -54.11
CA ALA A 340 19.94 -0.48 -54.00
C ALA A 340 19.13 -1.56 -53.25
N LEU A 341 19.76 -2.29 -52.33
CA LEU A 341 19.10 -3.35 -51.56
C LEU A 341 18.06 -2.77 -50.58
N SER A 342 17.16 -3.64 -50.10
CA SER A 342 16.25 -3.32 -49.00
C SER A 342 17.02 -3.32 -47.68
N GLY A 343 16.81 -2.29 -46.84
CA GLY A 343 17.26 -2.31 -45.45
C GLY A 343 16.37 -3.19 -44.57
N LEU A 344 16.42 -2.97 -43.25
CA LEU A 344 15.50 -3.60 -42.30
C LEU A 344 14.04 -3.33 -42.71
N LYS A 345 13.26 -4.41 -42.67
CA LYS A 345 11.83 -4.38 -42.94
C LYS A 345 11.11 -3.70 -41.77
N LYS A 346 10.18 -2.83 -42.12
CA LYS A 346 9.43 -1.96 -41.21
C LYS A 346 7.95 -2.18 -41.52
N ASN A 347 7.14 -2.50 -40.52
CA ASN A 347 5.69 -2.59 -40.67
C ASN A 347 5.07 -1.45 -39.86
N GLU A 348 4.31 -0.57 -40.51
CA GLU A 348 3.59 0.50 -39.82
C GLU A 348 2.50 -0.09 -38.93
N ILE A 349 2.35 0.48 -37.73
CA ILE A 349 1.36 0.05 -36.74
C ILE A 349 0.63 1.27 -36.23
N GLU A 350 -0.69 1.31 -36.44
CA GLU A 350 -1.55 2.38 -35.91
C GLU A 350 -1.78 2.26 -34.40
N LYS A 351 -1.83 1.03 -33.86
CA LYS A 351 -2.02 0.75 -32.44
C LYS A 351 -0.91 -0.12 -31.89
N VAL A 352 0.00 0.51 -31.16
CA VAL A 352 1.08 -0.18 -30.45
C VAL A 352 0.57 -1.02 -29.27
N PRO A 353 1.08 -2.25 -29.09
CA PRO A 353 0.68 -3.16 -28.01
C PRO A 353 1.34 -2.82 -26.64
N PHE A 354 2.03 -1.70 -26.55
CA PHE A 354 2.78 -1.28 -25.36
C PHE A 354 2.49 0.18 -25.04
N ARG A 355 2.60 0.53 -23.75
CA ARG A 355 2.49 1.92 -23.33
C ARG A 355 3.80 2.64 -23.67
N HIS A 356 3.71 3.73 -24.44
CA HIS A 356 4.83 4.64 -24.66
C HIS A 356 4.46 6.03 -24.14
N TYR A 357 5.49 6.76 -23.73
CA TYR A 357 5.33 8.07 -23.09
C TYR A 357 5.64 9.23 -24.02
N LEU A 358 5.91 8.96 -25.30
CA LEU A 358 6.16 9.95 -26.34
C LEU A 358 4.93 10.83 -26.56
N SER A 359 5.13 12.15 -26.51
CA SER A 359 4.10 13.16 -26.80
C SER A 359 4.11 13.54 -28.29
N GLY A 360 2.98 14.01 -28.82
CA GLY A 360 2.89 14.51 -30.20
C GLY A 360 2.67 13.43 -31.27
N ASN A 361 2.77 13.83 -32.53
CA ASN A 361 2.43 13.00 -33.69
C ASN A 361 3.52 11.95 -33.96
N CYS A 362 3.36 10.81 -33.30
CA CYS A 362 4.26 9.68 -33.37
C CYS A 362 3.79 8.66 -34.40
N LEU A 363 4.70 8.25 -35.28
CA LEU A 363 4.50 7.11 -36.17
C LEU A 363 5.31 5.92 -35.64
N PHE A 364 4.68 4.74 -35.60
CA PHE A 364 5.28 3.54 -35.05
C PHE A 364 5.49 2.50 -36.13
N TYR A 365 6.71 1.96 -36.19
CA TYR A 365 7.08 0.93 -37.14
C TYR A 365 7.72 -0.25 -36.42
N GLN A 366 7.12 -1.43 -36.49
CA GLN A 366 7.75 -2.64 -35.95
C GLN A 366 8.84 -3.12 -36.90
N LEU A 367 10.01 -3.40 -36.34
CA LEU A 367 11.18 -3.89 -37.07
C LEU A 367 11.19 -5.41 -37.11
N ALA A 368 11.46 -5.98 -38.28
CA ALA A 368 11.64 -7.42 -38.43
C ALA A 368 13.09 -7.83 -38.17
N MET A 369 13.30 -8.70 -37.18
CA MET A 369 14.61 -9.22 -36.78
C MET A 369 15.08 -10.35 -37.72
N GLY A 370 15.46 -9.98 -38.95
CA GLY A 370 15.98 -10.92 -39.95
C GLY A 370 17.49 -10.80 -40.16
N LYS A 371 17.98 -11.27 -41.33
CA LYS A 371 19.41 -11.24 -41.69
C LYS A 371 20.08 -9.87 -41.60
N GLU A 372 19.34 -8.79 -41.87
CA GLU A 372 19.88 -7.43 -41.76
C GLU A 372 20.02 -6.98 -40.29
N TRP A 373 19.31 -7.60 -39.35
CA TRP A 373 19.47 -7.37 -37.91
C TRP A 373 20.77 -7.97 -37.38
N ASP A 374 21.25 -9.08 -37.95
CA ASP A 374 22.52 -9.71 -37.53
C ASP A 374 23.72 -8.75 -37.67
N TYR A 375 23.70 -7.89 -38.70
CA TYR A 375 24.71 -6.83 -38.86
C TYR A 375 24.59 -5.74 -37.78
N VAL A 376 23.37 -5.43 -37.34
CA VAL A 376 23.12 -4.47 -36.24
C VAL A 376 23.60 -5.03 -34.91
N ILE A 377 23.40 -6.32 -34.66
CA ILE A 377 23.95 -7.02 -33.49
C ILE A 377 25.48 -6.94 -33.49
N LYS A 378 26.10 -7.21 -34.64
CA LYS A 378 27.56 -7.17 -34.79
C LYS A 378 28.14 -5.77 -34.53
N ASP A 379 27.52 -4.74 -35.11
CA ASP A 379 28.01 -3.35 -34.99
C ASP A 379 27.52 -2.67 -33.70
N ARG A 380 26.58 -3.28 -32.97
CA ARG A 380 25.83 -2.70 -31.84
C ARG A 380 25.29 -1.29 -32.13
N ALA A 381 24.88 -1.06 -33.37
CA ALA A 381 24.40 0.23 -33.82
C ALA A 381 23.44 0.12 -35.02
N LEU A 382 22.44 1.00 -35.04
CA LEU A 382 21.49 1.14 -36.14
C LEU A 382 21.57 2.56 -36.71
N THR A 383 21.60 2.69 -38.04
CA THR A 383 21.78 3.97 -38.73
C THR A 383 20.90 4.13 -39.97
N PHE A 384 20.66 5.38 -40.35
CA PHE A 384 20.08 5.80 -41.63
C PHE A 384 20.52 7.24 -41.96
N PRO A 385 20.42 7.71 -43.21
CA PRO A 385 20.85 9.05 -43.60
C PRO A 385 20.04 10.14 -42.91
N ASP A 386 20.72 11.19 -42.47
CA ASP A 386 20.09 12.43 -42.04
C ASP A 386 19.74 13.27 -43.29
N LYS A 387 18.44 13.51 -43.51
CA LYS A 387 17.93 14.33 -44.60
C LYS A 387 17.55 15.72 -44.05
N GLU A 388 17.56 16.75 -44.89
CA GLU A 388 17.17 18.10 -44.45
C GLU A 388 15.75 18.14 -43.85
N ASP A 389 14.81 17.36 -44.42
CA ASP A 389 13.43 17.24 -43.93
C ASP A 389 13.34 16.68 -42.50
N TYR A 390 14.40 16.03 -42.01
CA TYR A 390 14.44 15.39 -40.70
C TYR A 390 14.91 16.32 -39.59
N LYS A 391 15.29 17.57 -39.88
CA LYS A 391 15.92 18.50 -38.92
C LYS A 391 15.15 18.67 -37.60
N ASP A 392 13.81 18.69 -37.68
CA ASP A 392 12.92 18.85 -36.53
C ASP A 392 12.23 17.54 -36.08
N ILE A 393 12.57 16.40 -36.69
CA ILE A 393 12.03 15.08 -36.34
C ILE A 393 12.95 14.41 -35.32
N LYS A 394 12.36 13.79 -34.29
CA LYS A 394 13.12 12.95 -33.35
C LYS A 394 12.84 11.47 -33.62
N PHE A 395 13.88 10.66 -33.49
CA PHE A 395 13.83 9.24 -33.77
C PHE A 395 14.27 8.43 -32.56
N TYR A 396 13.57 7.33 -32.31
CA TYR A 396 13.79 6.47 -31.17
C TYR A 396 13.68 4.99 -31.55
N LEU A 397 14.44 4.16 -30.84
CA LEU A 397 14.31 2.71 -30.79
C LEU A 397 13.62 2.35 -29.48
N TYR A 398 12.45 1.72 -29.55
CA TYR A 398 11.67 1.25 -28.41
C TYR A 398 11.67 -0.27 -28.35
N TYR A 399 11.77 -0.83 -27.14
CA TYR A 399 11.73 -2.27 -26.90
C TYR A 399 11.06 -2.58 -25.56
N TYR A 400 10.48 -3.77 -25.45
CA TYR A 400 9.89 -4.29 -24.21
C TYR A 400 9.95 -5.82 -24.14
#